data_AF-A0A1Q7N2Z1-F1
#
_entry.id   AF-A0A1Q7N2Z1-F1
#
_cell.length_a   1.000
_cell.length_b   1.000
_cell.length_c   1.000
_cell.angle_alpha   90.00
_cell.angle_beta   90.00
_cell.angle_gamma   90.00
#
_symmetry.space_group_name_H-M   'P 1'
#
loop_
_entity.id
_entity.type
_entity.pdbx_description
1 polymer ?
#
loop_
_entity_poly.entity_id
_entity_poly.type
_entity_poly.pdbx_seq_one_letter_code
_entity_poly.pdbx_strand_id
1 'polypeptide(L)'
;MKPIVFVIILFALTTTLAAQWLKYPTPGIPRTANGKPNLAAPAPRTADGKPDLSGIWQRISAKYSGNVAADLKPGEIQSWAEALVRQRAEDFRKDSPGIQCLPWGPAESTSARKTKIVQAPGLILMLDEALTYRQIFMDGRPLETDPFPSWMGHSVGRWEGDTLVVESNGFNDRSWLDGYGHPHSEALRTTERYRRVDFGHMNIEVTLNDRQVYARPWAVSLRAELNADSDLLESVCNESHTSLEHWVGKVSDEKKTEVKVAPEILAKYAGTYEEQDLWGNRPHPAMIEITVSNGALFAELKGREKDRLVAQSETNFSGFHGLGIKFVTDGRGAVTHLLEQHISGDYRFRRTR
;
A
#
# COMPACT_ATOMS: atom_id res chain seq x y z
N MET A 1 1.64 -2.54 57.15
CA MET A 1 0.56 -2.10 56.24
C MET A 1 0.83 -0.77 55.51
N LYS A 2 2.09 -0.34 55.34
CA LYS A 2 2.44 0.86 54.54
C LYS A 2 3.20 0.61 53.22
N PRO A 3 3.83 -0.56 52.93
CA PRO A 3 4.54 -0.74 51.65
C PRO A 3 3.64 -1.25 50.51
N ILE A 4 2.50 -1.90 50.83
CA ILE A 4 1.60 -2.50 49.82
C ILE A 4 0.78 -1.44 49.09
N VAL A 5 0.44 -0.33 49.74
CA VAL A 5 -0.31 0.79 49.14
C VAL A 5 0.54 1.54 48.10
N PHE A 6 1.87 1.58 48.27
CA PHE A 6 2.76 2.28 47.33
C PHE A 6 2.94 1.53 46.01
N VAL A 7 2.91 0.19 46.02
CA VAL A 7 3.04 -0.63 44.79
C VAL A 7 1.79 -0.56 43.92
N ILE A 8 0.59 -0.44 44.52
CA ILE A 8 -0.67 -0.31 43.77
C ILE A 8 -0.77 1.07 43.07
N ILE A 9 -0.25 2.14 43.69
CA ILE A 9 -0.22 3.48 43.07
C ILE A 9 0.78 3.52 41.89
N LEU A 10 1.89 2.78 41.97
CA LEU A 10 2.87 2.72 40.88
C LEU A 10 2.37 1.97 39.64
N PHE A 11 1.52 0.95 39.81
CA PHE A 11 0.86 0.25 38.70
C PHE A 11 -0.38 0.99 38.16
N ALA A 12 -1.01 1.86 38.94
CA ALA A 12 -2.13 2.68 38.47
C ALA A 12 -1.69 3.86 37.55
N LEU A 13 -0.40 4.20 37.56
CA LEU A 13 0.18 5.25 36.71
C LEU A 13 0.74 4.73 35.38
N THR A 14 0.74 3.42 35.14
CA THR A 14 0.99 2.84 33.82
C THR A 14 -0.31 2.69 33.05
N THR A 15 -1.17 3.72 33.03
CA THR A 15 -2.04 3.86 31.87
C THR A 15 -1.11 4.08 30.69
N THR A 16 -1.09 3.15 29.75
CA THR A 16 -0.55 3.42 28.42
C THR A 16 -1.13 4.76 28.00
N LEU A 17 -0.29 5.79 27.90
CA LEU A 17 -0.60 6.95 27.09
C LEU A 17 -0.75 6.39 25.68
N ALA A 18 -1.94 5.89 25.35
CA ALA A 18 -2.36 5.77 23.97
C ALA A 18 -2.05 7.14 23.37
N ALA A 19 -1.15 7.16 22.40
CA ALA A 19 -0.60 8.37 21.82
C ALA A 19 -1.68 9.44 21.75
N GLN A 20 -1.46 10.58 22.43
CA GLN A 20 -2.38 11.71 22.45
C GLN A 20 -2.37 12.37 21.07
N TRP A 21 -2.99 11.69 20.11
CA TRP A 21 -3.25 12.24 18.80
C TRP A 21 -4.25 13.39 18.92
N LEU A 22 -4.22 14.33 17.97
CA LEU A 22 -5.16 15.44 17.87
C LEU A 22 -6.60 14.91 17.95
N LYS A 23 -7.26 15.03 19.11
CA LYS A 23 -8.69 14.70 19.28
C LYS A 23 -9.56 15.84 18.76
N TYR A 24 -9.31 16.27 17.53
CA TYR A 24 -10.06 17.34 16.89
C TYR A 24 -11.02 16.75 15.87
N PRO A 25 -12.33 16.79 16.14
CA PRO A 25 -13.35 16.44 15.16
C PRO A 25 -13.14 17.24 13.88
N THR A 26 -13.09 16.59 12.73
CA THR A 26 -13.05 17.29 11.44
C THR A 26 -14.34 18.12 11.30
N PRO A 27 -14.25 19.44 11.08
CA PRO A 27 -15.43 20.30 10.94
C PRO A 27 -16.30 19.89 9.76
N GLY A 28 -17.63 20.05 9.90
CA GLY A 28 -18.57 19.82 8.81
C GLY A 28 -18.89 18.36 8.48
N ILE A 29 -18.25 17.39 9.15
CA ILE A 29 -18.58 15.96 8.98
C ILE A 29 -19.94 15.65 9.64
N PRO A 30 -20.93 15.10 8.91
CA PRO A 30 -22.16 14.58 9.48
C PRO A 30 -21.85 13.48 10.50
N ARG A 31 -22.52 13.51 11.65
CA ARG A 31 -22.29 12.53 12.73
C ARG A 31 -23.54 11.75 13.06
N THR A 32 -23.33 10.51 13.46
CA THR A 32 -24.38 9.65 14.04
C THR A 32 -24.73 10.12 15.46
N ALA A 33 -25.82 9.60 16.04
CA ALA A 33 -26.26 9.96 17.39
C ALA A 33 -25.20 9.67 18.49
N ASN A 34 -24.30 8.71 18.25
CA ASN A 34 -23.17 8.38 19.15
C ASN A 34 -21.89 9.19 18.85
N GLY A 35 -21.96 10.25 18.04
CA GLY A 35 -20.85 11.17 17.78
C GLY A 35 -19.79 10.70 16.78
N LYS A 36 -19.96 9.50 16.19
CA LYS A 36 -19.03 8.98 15.17
C LYS A 36 -19.27 9.64 13.80
N PRO A 37 -18.24 9.81 12.95
CA PRO A 37 -18.41 10.20 11.55
C PRO A 37 -19.42 9.30 10.82
N ASN A 38 -20.40 9.90 10.15
CA ASN A 38 -21.33 9.21 9.27
C ASN A 38 -20.80 9.26 7.82
N LEU A 39 -19.96 8.27 7.48
CA LEU A 39 -19.35 8.17 6.16
C LEU A 39 -20.37 7.88 5.04
N ALA A 40 -21.57 7.40 5.35
CA ALA A 40 -22.62 7.12 4.38
C ALA A 40 -23.56 8.31 4.11
N ALA A 41 -23.31 9.48 4.72
CA ALA A 41 -24.09 10.69 4.46
C ALA A 41 -23.94 11.16 3.00
N PRO A 42 -24.81 12.04 2.48
CA PRO A 42 -24.66 12.58 1.13
C PRO A 42 -23.30 13.25 0.90
N ALA A 43 -22.76 13.13 -0.31
CA ALA A 43 -21.49 13.78 -0.67
C ALA A 43 -21.60 15.31 -0.52
N PRO A 44 -20.61 15.97 0.12
CA PRO A 44 -20.59 17.43 0.23
C PRO A 44 -20.40 18.07 -1.14
N ARG A 45 -20.90 19.30 -1.29
CA ARG A 45 -20.75 20.10 -2.52
C ARG A 45 -20.14 21.46 -2.21
N THR A 46 -19.33 21.94 -3.14
CA THR A 46 -18.77 23.29 -3.15
C THR A 46 -19.84 24.33 -3.52
N ALA A 47 -19.52 25.61 -3.35
CA ALA A 47 -20.44 26.73 -3.63
C ALA A 47 -20.92 26.79 -5.09
N ASP A 48 -20.11 26.29 -6.03
CA ASP A 48 -20.46 26.14 -7.47
C ASP A 48 -21.22 24.83 -7.78
N GLY A 49 -21.64 24.10 -6.74
CA GLY A 49 -22.47 22.90 -6.84
C GLY A 49 -21.73 21.64 -7.28
N LYS A 50 -20.40 21.68 -7.44
CA LYS A 50 -19.60 20.48 -7.72
C LYS A 50 -19.39 19.64 -6.47
N PRO A 51 -19.17 18.32 -6.58
CA PRO A 51 -18.71 17.54 -5.43
C PRO A 51 -17.44 18.14 -4.83
N ASP A 52 -17.44 18.33 -3.51
CA ASP A 52 -16.23 18.68 -2.79
C ASP A 52 -15.43 17.39 -2.58
N LEU A 53 -14.20 17.33 -3.05
CA LEU A 53 -13.30 16.19 -2.87
C LEU A 53 -12.34 16.40 -1.68
N SER A 54 -12.41 17.54 -1.00
CA SER A 54 -11.52 17.87 0.10
C SER A 54 -11.62 16.86 1.24
N GLY A 55 -10.46 16.52 1.80
CA GLY A 55 -10.33 15.51 2.85
C GLY A 55 -9.04 14.71 2.74
N ILE A 56 -8.79 13.87 3.74
CA ILE A 56 -7.68 12.92 3.72
C ILE A 56 -8.24 11.58 3.27
N TRP A 57 -7.74 11.08 2.15
CA TRP A 57 -8.25 9.87 1.52
C TRP A 57 -7.20 8.79 1.56
N GLN A 58 -7.61 7.57 1.90
CA GLN A 58 -6.80 6.39 1.75
C GLN A 58 -7.36 5.54 0.62
N ARG A 59 -6.56 5.29 -0.42
CA ARG A 59 -6.97 4.39 -1.50
C ARG A 59 -6.84 2.93 -1.06
N ILE A 60 -7.80 2.12 -1.46
CA ILE A 60 -7.96 0.72 -1.05
C ILE A 60 -8.14 -0.13 -2.30
N SER A 61 -7.20 -1.06 -2.50
CA SER A 61 -7.34 -2.15 -3.47
C SER A 61 -6.43 -3.31 -3.09
N ALA A 62 -7.01 -4.47 -2.76
CA ALA A 62 -6.22 -5.68 -2.52
C ALA A 62 -5.49 -6.16 -3.78
N LYS A 63 -6.11 -5.94 -4.96
CA LYS A 63 -5.59 -6.38 -6.26
C LYS A 63 -4.43 -5.50 -6.74
N TYR A 64 -4.57 -4.18 -6.60
CA TYR A 64 -3.62 -3.21 -7.18
C TYR A 64 -2.65 -2.59 -6.16
N SER A 65 -2.75 -2.92 -4.85
CA SER A 65 -1.93 -2.27 -3.80
C SER A 65 -0.42 -2.35 -4.02
N GLY A 66 0.06 -3.31 -4.81
CA GLY A 66 1.48 -3.45 -5.16
C GLY A 66 1.74 -3.70 -6.65
N ASN A 67 0.72 -4.05 -7.43
CA ASN A 67 0.85 -4.42 -8.84
C ASN A 67 -0.28 -3.79 -9.66
N VAL A 68 -0.05 -2.64 -10.27
CA VAL A 68 -1.05 -1.98 -11.14
C VAL A 68 -1.17 -2.67 -12.49
N ALA A 69 -0.22 -3.55 -12.82
CA ALA A 69 -0.22 -4.36 -14.04
C ALA A 69 -0.90 -5.74 -13.85
N ALA A 70 -1.59 -5.98 -12.73
CA ALA A 70 -2.21 -7.28 -12.42
C ALA A 70 -3.26 -7.76 -13.44
N ASP A 71 -3.79 -6.88 -14.29
CA ASP A 71 -4.73 -7.21 -15.38
C ASP A 71 -4.07 -7.37 -16.75
N LEU A 72 -2.77 -7.13 -16.84
CA LEU A 72 -2.03 -7.32 -18.08
C LEU A 72 -1.69 -8.79 -18.27
N LYS A 73 -1.88 -9.26 -19.50
CA LYS A 73 -1.56 -10.62 -19.90
C LYS A 73 -0.08 -10.75 -20.27
N PRO A 74 0.48 -11.97 -20.26
CA PRO A 74 1.82 -12.20 -20.79
C PRO A 74 1.98 -11.61 -22.20
N GLY A 75 3.06 -10.87 -22.43
CA GLY A 75 3.31 -10.17 -23.70
C GLY A 75 2.60 -8.83 -23.87
N GLU A 76 1.74 -8.40 -22.94
CA GLU A 76 1.20 -7.03 -22.91
C GLU A 76 2.16 -6.03 -22.26
N ILE A 77 3.25 -6.50 -21.66
CA ILE A 77 4.39 -5.71 -21.19
C ILE A 77 5.57 -6.03 -22.11
N GLN A 78 6.32 -5.01 -22.53
CA GLN A 78 7.50 -5.25 -23.37
C GLN A 78 8.54 -6.12 -22.65
N SER A 79 9.22 -6.99 -23.39
CA SER A 79 10.12 -8.01 -22.82
C SER A 79 11.26 -7.44 -21.98
N TRP A 80 11.80 -6.28 -22.36
CA TRP A 80 12.83 -5.59 -21.59
C TRP A 80 12.28 -5.09 -20.24
N ALA A 81 11.03 -4.61 -20.22
CA ALA A 81 10.38 -4.11 -19.01
C ALA A 81 10.06 -5.26 -18.06
N GLU A 82 9.57 -6.40 -18.58
CA GLU A 82 9.42 -7.61 -17.77
C GLU A 82 10.77 -8.10 -17.21
N ALA A 83 11.84 -8.04 -18.00
CA ALA A 83 13.18 -8.42 -17.54
C ALA A 83 13.67 -7.49 -16.42
N LEU A 84 13.40 -6.19 -16.53
CA LEU A 84 13.72 -5.20 -15.52
C LEU A 84 12.92 -5.41 -14.22
N VAL A 85 11.62 -5.72 -14.32
CA VAL A 85 10.80 -6.08 -13.15
C VAL A 85 11.36 -7.32 -12.45
N ARG A 86 11.73 -8.36 -13.21
CA ARG A 86 12.38 -9.56 -12.64
C ARG A 86 13.71 -9.25 -11.98
N GLN A 87 14.53 -8.41 -12.60
CA GLN A 87 15.81 -7.98 -12.02
C GLN A 87 15.58 -7.21 -10.71
N ARG A 88 14.65 -6.26 -10.68
CA ARG A 88 14.28 -5.50 -9.48
C ARG A 88 13.73 -6.39 -8.37
N ALA A 89 12.96 -7.42 -8.72
CA ALA A 89 12.52 -8.39 -7.73
C ALA A 89 13.71 -9.18 -7.14
N GLU A 90 14.67 -9.56 -7.99
CA GLU A 90 15.86 -10.34 -7.62
C GLU A 90 16.80 -9.59 -6.66
N ASP A 91 16.89 -8.26 -6.74
CA ASP A 91 17.69 -7.42 -5.84
C ASP A 91 16.89 -6.75 -4.71
N PHE A 92 15.75 -7.34 -4.37
CA PHE A 92 14.84 -6.87 -3.32
C PHE A 92 14.33 -5.43 -3.54
N ARG A 93 14.33 -4.96 -4.79
CA ARG A 93 13.84 -3.64 -5.19
C ARG A 93 14.56 -2.52 -4.45
N LYS A 94 15.84 -2.76 -4.13
CA LYS A 94 16.68 -1.83 -3.36
C LYS A 94 16.73 -0.43 -3.96
N ASP A 95 16.53 -0.31 -5.28
CA ASP A 95 16.54 0.95 -6.01
C ASP A 95 15.15 1.59 -6.18
N SER A 96 14.16 1.17 -5.38
CA SER A 96 12.82 1.78 -5.46
C SER A 96 12.84 3.25 -5.05
N PRO A 97 12.01 4.12 -5.68
CA PRO A 97 11.95 5.54 -5.33
C PRO A 97 11.67 5.78 -3.84
N GLY A 98 10.78 4.98 -3.23
CA GLY A 98 10.44 5.11 -1.82
C GLY A 98 11.61 4.81 -0.89
N ILE A 99 12.50 3.87 -1.24
CA ILE A 99 13.70 3.54 -0.46
C ILE A 99 14.78 4.61 -0.62
N GLN A 100 14.85 5.24 -1.79
CA GLN A 100 15.79 6.35 -2.07
C GLN A 100 15.25 7.72 -1.64
N CYS A 101 14.10 7.77 -0.95
CA CYS A 101 13.44 9.01 -0.56
C CYS A 101 13.14 9.95 -1.75
N LEU A 102 12.88 9.36 -2.92
CA LEU A 102 12.51 10.07 -4.14
C LEU A 102 10.98 10.09 -4.29
N PRO A 103 10.41 11.09 -5.00
CA PRO A 103 8.98 11.14 -5.24
C PRO A 103 8.46 9.89 -5.97
N TRP A 104 7.24 9.48 -5.63
CA TRP A 104 6.59 8.30 -6.23
C TRP A 104 6.08 8.52 -7.66
N GLY A 105 5.98 9.78 -8.07
CA GLY A 105 5.53 10.17 -9.41
C GLY A 105 4.12 9.66 -9.74
N PRO A 106 3.89 9.02 -10.90
CA PRO A 106 2.56 8.57 -11.31
C PRO A 106 1.97 7.48 -10.41
N ALA A 107 2.80 6.73 -9.66
CA ALA A 107 2.29 5.76 -8.66
C ALA A 107 1.52 6.45 -7.52
N GLU A 108 1.69 7.75 -7.33
CA GLU A 108 0.92 8.51 -6.35
C GLU A 108 -0.59 8.47 -6.63
N SER A 109 -1.01 8.24 -7.89
CA SER A 109 -2.43 8.12 -8.25
C SER A 109 -3.04 6.75 -7.92
N THR A 110 -2.20 5.72 -7.69
CA THR A 110 -2.63 4.32 -7.54
C THR A 110 -2.21 3.67 -6.23
N SER A 111 -1.27 4.27 -5.49
CA SER A 111 -0.76 3.75 -4.22
C SER A 111 -1.83 3.78 -3.12
N ALA A 112 -1.65 2.93 -2.10
CA ALA A 112 -2.49 2.91 -0.90
C ALA A 112 -2.10 3.96 0.15
N ARG A 113 -1.26 4.94 -0.23
CA ARG A 113 -0.83 6.04 0.65
C ARG A 113 -1.99 6.98 0.93
N LYS A 114 -1.89 7.75 2.02
CA LYS A 114 -2.87 8.78 2.31
C LYS A 114 -2.56 10.02 1.49
N THR A 115 -3.60 10.59 0.88
CA THR A 115 -3.51 11.85 0.15
C THR A 115 -4.48 12.86 0.76
N LYS A 116 -3.99 14.04 1.11
CA LYS A 116 -4.86 15.17 1.51
C LYS A 116 -5.21 15.98 0.27
N ILE A 117 -6.48 16.00 -0.08
CA ILE A 117 -7.02 16.80 -1.17
C ILE A 117 -7.48 18.14 -0.58
N VAL A 118 -7.02 19.23 -1.19
CA VAL A 118 -7.50 20.59 -0.95
C VAL A 118 -8.06 21.12 -2.27
N GLN A 119 -9.37 21.35 -2.31
CA GLN A 119 -10.06 21.87 -3.49
C GLN A 119 -10.29 23.38 -3.33
N ALA A 120 -9.67 24.17 -4.21
CA ALA A 120 -9.87 25.61 -4.31
C ALA A 120 -10.44 25.97 -5.69
N PRO A 121 -11.06 27.17 -5.85
CA PRO A 121 -11.45 27.64 -7.17
C PRO A 121 -10.25 27.70 -8.12
N GLY A 122 -10.33 26.99 -9.24
CA GLY A 122 -9.28 26.98 -10.28
C GLY A 122 -8.07 26.07 -10.01
N LEU A 123 -7.94 25.47 -8.82
CA LEU A 123 -6.81 24.61 -8.47
C LEU A 123 -7.19 23.56 -7.44
N ILE A 124 -6.82 22.30 -7.69
CA ILE A 124 -6.86 21.22 -6.71
C ILE A 124 -5.42 20.85 -6.34
N LEU A 125 -5.14 20.80 -5.04
CA LEU A 125 -3.87 20.31 -4.50
C LEU A 125 -4.07 18.92 -3.90
N MET A 126 -3.15 18.02 -4.21
CA MET A 126 -3.05 16.71 -3.58
C MET A 126 -1.71 16.65 -2.85
N LEU A 127 -1.75 16.54 -1.52
CA LEU A 127 -0.58 16.48 -0.65
C LEU A 127 -0.35 15.03 -0.22
N ASP A 128 0.91 14.58 -0.24
CA ASP A 128 1.33 13.26 0.20
C ASP A 128 2.13 13.33 1.51
N GLU A 129 2.12 12.23 2.27
CA GLU A 129 2.86 12.10 3.53
C GLU A 129 4.38 12.32 3.35
N ALA A 130 4.97 12.05 2.17
CA ALA A 130 6.41 12.23 1.90
C ALA A 130 6.81 13.67 1.54
N LEU A 131 6.07 14.68 2.02
CA LEU A 131 6.35 16.10 1.80
C LEU A 131 6.38 16.52 0.31
N THR A 132 5.66 15.80 -0.53
CA THR A 132 5.47 16.14 -1.96
C THR A 132 4.02 16.56 -2.23
N TYR A 133 3.80 17.17 -3.39
CA TYR A 133 2.48 17.63 -3.80
C TYR A 133 2.28 17.49 -5.31
N ARG A 134 1.01 17.40 -5.70
CA ARG A 134 0.57 17.50 -7.08
C ARG A 134 -0.45 18.63 -7.22
N GLN A 135 -0.35 19.35 -8.32
CA GLN A 135 -1.27 20.42 -8.70
C GLN A 135 -2.11 19.96 -9.87
N ILE A 136 -3.43 20.16 -9.78
CA ILE A 136 -4.37 19.92 -10.87
C ILE A 136 -5.03 21.25 -11.21
N PHE A 137 -4.68 21.80 -12.37
CA PHE A 137 -5.23 23.07 -12.83
C PHE A 137 -6.66 22.89 -13.33
N MET A 138 -7.59 23.67 -12.78
CA MET A 138 -9.03 23.57 -13.05
C MET A 138 -9.58 24.79 -13.82
N ASP A 139 -8.68 25.62 -14.37
CA ASP A 139 -9.01 26.89 -15.03
C ASP A 139 -9.33 26.77 -16.52
N GLY A 140 -9.47 25.53 -17.02
CA GLY A 140 -9.83 25.26 -18.42
C GLY A 140 -8.65 25.34 -19.39
N ARG A 141 -7.41 25.52 -18.90
CA ARG A 141 -6.23 25.43 -19.76
C ARG A 141 -6.10 24.03 -20.39
N PRO A 142 -5.59 23.91 -21.63
CA PRO A 142 -5.28 22.61 -22.20
C PRO A 142 -4.11 21.96 -21.46
N LEU A 143 -4.01 20.62 -21.54
CA LEU A 143 -2.82 19.90 -21.09
C LEU A 143 -1.63 20.33 -21.97
N GLU A 144 -0.50 20.68 -21.34
CA GLU A 144 0.72 21.02 -22.06
C GLU A 144 1.12 19.87 -23.00
N THR A 145 1.51 20.20 -24.22
CA THR A 145 1.88 19.21 -25.24
C THR A 145 3.29 18.67 -25.03
N ASP A 146 4.21 19.53 -24.58
CA ASP A 146 5.64 19.22 -24.36
C ASP A 146 6.14 19.76 -22.99
N PRO A 147 5.64 19.22 -21.88
CA PRO A 147 6.04 19.67 -20.55
C PRO A 147 7.47 19.22 -20.23
N PHE A 148 8.21 20.05 -19.49
CA PHE A 148 9.50 19.64 -18.92
C PHE A 148 9.32 18.40 -18.02
N PRO A 149 10.05 17.29 -18.26
CA PRO A 149 9.90 16.07 -17.47
C PRO A 149 10.17 16.32 -15.98
N SER A 150 9.20 15.94 -15.15
CA SER A 150 9.26 16.12 -13.70
C SER A 150 8.73 14.87 -13.00
N TRP A 151 8.95 14.74 -11.69
CA TRP A 151 8.49 13.56 -10.97
C TRP A 151 6.96 13.44 -10.96
N MET A 152 6.25 14.55 -10.69
CA MET A 152 4.79 14.56 -10.51
C MET A 152 4.01 14.91 -11.78
N GLY A 153 4.72 15.23 -12.87
CA GLY A 153 4.12 15.64 -14.13
C GLY A 153 3.35 16.96 -14.07
N HIS A 154 2.63 17.23 -15.15
CA HIS A 154 1.69 18.33 -15.30
C HIS A 154 0.26 17.78 -15.37
N SER A 155 -0.69 18.40 -14.69
CA SER A 155 -2.06 17.91 -14.61
C SER A 155 -3.09 19.00 -14.82
N VAL A 156 -4.07 18.73 -15.68
CA VAL A 156 -5.26 19.57 -15.86
C VAL A 156 -6.50 18.76 -15.53
N GLY A 157 -7.53 19.42 -15.02
CA GLY A 157 -8.76 18.77 -14.62
C GLY A 157 -10.00 19.50 -15.09
N ARG A 158 -11.08 18.74 -15.21
CA ARG A 158 -12.40 19.21 -15.66
C ARG A 158 -13.50 18.35 -15.09
N TRP A 159 -14.69 18.92 -14.95
CA TRP A 159 -15.86 18.20 -14.45
C TRP A 159 -16.70 17.61 -15.59
N GLU A 160 -16.97 16.31 -15.54
CA GLU A 160 -18.01 15.63 -16.31
C GLU A 160 -19.16 15.27 -15.38
N GLY A 161 -20.19 16.13 -15.33
CA GLY A 161 -21.23 16.04 -14.31
C GLY A 161 -20.61 16.15 -12.91
N ASP A 162 -20.74 15.08 -12.13
CA ASP A 162 -20.20 14.92 -10.77
C ASP A 162 -18.86 14.14 -10.73
N THR A 163 -18.24 13.88 -11.88
CA THR A 163 -16.93 13.20 -11.95
C THR A 163 -15.84 14.20 -12.30
N LEU A 164 -14.80 14.29 -11.48
CA LEU A 164 -13.59 15.02 -11.83
C LEU A 164 -12.75 14.13 -12.74
N VAL A 165 -12.47 14.60 -13.95
CA VAL A 165 -11.55 13.96 -14.89
C VAL A 165 -10.25 14.75 -14.88
N VAL A 166 -9.15 14.05 -14.65
CA VAL A 166 -7.80 14.62 -14.61
C VAL A 166 -6.98 13.95 -15.70
N GLU A 167 -6.34 14.76 -16.54
CA GLU A 167 -5.42 14.30 -17.57
C GLU A 167 -4.01 14.75 -17.17
N SER A 168 -3.01 13.89 -17.35
CA SER A 168 -1.63 14.23 -16.95
C SER A 168 -0.57 13.62 -17.84
N ASN A 169 0.56 14.33 -17.88
CA ASN A 169 1.74 13.99 -18.67
C ASN A 169 3.01 14.63 -18.11
N GLY A 170 4.15 14.48 -18.79
CA GLY A 170 5.41 15.14 -18.39
C GLY A 170 6.07 14.50 -17.17
N PHE A 171 5.81 13.22 -16.94
CA PHE A 171 6.53 12.42 -15.96
C PHE A 171 7.94 12.14 -16.49
N ASN A 172 8.97 12.25 -15.65
CA ASN A 172 10.28 11.66 -15.96
C ASN A 172 10.22 10.12 -15.85
N ASP A 173 11.24 9.42 -16.31
CA ASP A 173 11.29 7.95 -16.33
C ASP A 173 11.95 7.30 -15.09
N ARG A 174 12.17 8.09 -14.03
CA ARG A 174 12.94 7.66 -12.85
C ARG A 174 12.08 6.99 -11.78
N SER A 175 10.79 7.32 -11.73
CA SER A 175 9.82 6.68 -10.84
C SER A 175 9.32 5.34 -11.39
N TRP A 176 8.62 4.59 -10.55
CA TRP A 176 7.98 3.32 -10.91
C TRP A 176 6.47 3.50 -10.88
N LEU A 177 5.71 2.63 -11.56
CA LEU A 177 4.25 2.66 -11.52
C LEU A 177 3.64 2.03 -10.26
N ASP A 178 4.41 1.19 -9.57
CA ASP A 178 3.98 0.47 -8.38
C ASP A 178 5.15 -0.10 -7.55
N GLY A 179 4.81 -0.75 -6.44
CA GLY A 179 5.77 -1.41 -5.56
C GLY A 179 6.41 -2.68 -6.15
N TYR A 180 5.93 -3.21 -7.28
CA TYR A 180 6.54 -4.35 -7.96
C TYR A 180 7.67 -3.91 -8.89
N GLY A 181 7.74 -2.61 -9.19
CA GLY A 181 8.82 -2.02 -9.98
C GLY A 181 8.55 -2.02 -11.47
N HIS A 182 7.29 -1.93 -11.86
CA HIS A 182 6.91 -1.70 -13.25
C HIS A 182 7.42 -0.34 -13.74
N PRO A 183 8.21 -0.27 -14.83
CA PRO A 183 8.73 0.99 -15.35
C PRO A 183 7.66 1.77 -16.13
N HIS A 184 7.96 3.04 -16.40
CA HIS A 184 7.27 3.85 -17.41
C HIS A 184 8.30 4.74 -18.12
N SER A 185 7.94 5.22 -19.29
CA SER A 185 8.69 6.20 -20.07
C SER A 185 8.14 7.61 -19.85
N GLU A 186 8.83 8.61 -20.41
CA GLU A 186 8.34 10.00 -20.45
C GLU A 186 7.11 10.17 -21.38
N ALA A 187 6.80 9.16 -22.21
CA ALA A 187 5.60 9.15 -23.02
C ALA A 187 4.33 8.76 -22.24
N LEU A 188 4.44 8.42 -20.95
CA LEU A 188 3.29 8.11 -20.11
C LEU A 188 2.27 9.25 -20.11
N ARG A 189 1.03 8.88 -20.41
CA ARG A 189 -0.17 9.71 -20.23
C ARG A 189 -1.10 9.01 -19.26
N THR A 190 -1.64 9.75 -18.30
CA THR A 190 -2.64 9.22 -17.36
C THR A 190 -3.96 9.96 -17.50
N THR A 191 -5.06 9.22 -17.34
CA THR A 191 -6.41 9.78 -17.22
C THR A 191 -7.05 9.21 -15.97
N GLU A 192 -7.38 10.08 -15.04
CA GLU A 192 -7.95 9.70 -13.74
C GLU A 192 -9.38 10.22 -13.64
N ARG A 193 -10.30 9.40 -13.11
CA ARG A 193 -11.70 9.75 -12.93
C ARG A 193 -12.06 9.56 -11.47
N TYR A 194 -12.37 10.66 -10.79
CA TYR A 194 -12.72 10.69 -9.36
C TYR A 194 -14.21 10.95 -9.19
N ARG A 195 -14.91 10.03 -8.54
CA ARG A 195 -16.35 10.14 -8.22
C ARG A 195 -16.59 9.88 -6.74
N ARG A 196 -16.85 10.93 -5.98
CA ARG A 196 -17.26 10.85 -4.56
C ARG A 196 -18.72 10.41 -4.51
N VAL A 197 -18.97 9.18 -4.03
CA VAL A 197 -20.31 8.56 -4.08
C VAL A 197 -21.17 8.94 -2.88
N ASP A 198 -20.54 9.18 -1.74
CA ASP A 198 -21.16 9.64 -0.50
C ASP A 198 -20.11 10.45 0.30
N PHE A 199 -20.38 10.72 1.57
CA PHE A 199 -19.50 11.53 2.40
C PHE A 199 -18.11 10.90 2.56
N GLY A 200 -18.01 9.58 2.69
CA GLY A 200 -16.78 8.90 3.09
C GLY A 200 -16.15 8.01 2.04
N HIS A 201 -16.77 7.85 0.87
CA HIS A 201 -16.30 6.91 -0.15
C HIS A 201 -16.18 7.57 -1.53
N MET A 202 -15.11 7.18 -2.23
CA MET A 202 -14.82 7.63 -3.58
C MET A 202 -14.46 6.45 -4.47
N ASN A 203 -15.02 6.42 -5.68
CA ASN A 203 -14.57 5.55 -6.74
C ASN A 203 -13.54 6.29 -7.59
N ILE A 204 -12.41 5.63 -7.87
CA ILE A 204 -11.32 6.19 -8.66
C ILE A 204 -11.00 5.20 -9.78
N GLU A 205 -10.92 5.69 -11.00
CA GLU A 205 -10.40 4.93 -12.13
C GLU A 205 -9.17 5.63 -12.67
N VAL A 206 -8.07 4.90 -12.85
CA VAL A 206 -6.83 5.44 -13.42
C VAL A 206 -6.50 4.66 -14.68
N THR A 207 -6.52 5.33 -15.81
CA THR A 207 -6.06 4.78 -17.09
C THR A 207 -4.60 5.18 -17.31
N LEU A 208 -3.76 4.19 -17.55
CA LEU A 208 -2.33 4.33 -17.84
C LEU A 208 -2.12 4.06 -19.33
N ASN A 209 -1.47 4.98 -20.04
CA ASN A 209 -1.16 4.84 -21.46
C ASN A 209 0.32 5.17 -21.71
N ASP A 210 1.10 4.13 -21.94
CA ASP A 210 2.50 4.25 -22.34
C ASP A 210 2.84 3.13 -23.33
N ARG A 211 2.78 3.45 -24.62
CA ARG A 211 3.03 2.49 -25.70
C ARG A 211 4.51 2.11 -25.86
N GLN A 212 5.43 2.84 -25.21
CA GLN A 212 6.85 2.47 -25.22
C GLN A 212 7.16 1.33 -24.24
N VAL A 213 6.28 1.07 -23.28
CA VAL A 213 6.48 0.04 -22.25
C VAL A 213 5.38 -1.02 -22.29
N TYR A 214 4.14 -0.63 -22.61
CA TYR A 214 2.96 -1.49 -22.57
C TYR A 214 2.28 -1.58 -23.93
N ALA A 215 1.74 -2.76 -24.25
CA ALA A 215 1.13 -3.03 -25.55
C ALA A 215 -0.14 -2.23 -25.81
N ARG A 216 -0.86 -1.81 -24.76
CA ARG A 216 -2.11 -1.04 -24.83
C ARG A 216 -2.32 -0.21 -23.55
N PRO A 217 -3.19 0.81 -23.58
CA PRO A 217 -3.71 1.39 -22.35
C PRO A 217 -4.48 0.35 -21.52
N TRP A 218 -4.46 0.54 -20.22
CA TRP A 218 -5.29 -0.23 -19.30
C TRP A 218 -5.74 0.66 -18.15
N ALA A 219 -6.87 0.27 -17.54
CA ALA A 219 -7.45 0.99 -16.42
C ALA A 219 -7.35 0.15 -15.14
N VAL A 220 -7.11 0.82 -14.02
CA VAL A 220 -7.22 0.25 -12.67
C VAL A 220 -8.35 0.94 -11.93
N SER A 221 -9.20 0.14 -11.30
CA SER A 221 -10.32 0.64 -10.48
C SER A 221 -9.98 0.52 -9.00
N LEU A 222 -10.07 1.64 -8.29
CA LEU A 222 -9.74 1.79 -6.88
C LEU A 222 -10.96 2.34 -6.14
N ARG A 223 -11.02 2.06 -4.84
CA ARG A 223 -11.88 2.80 -3.91
C ARG A 223 -10.99 3.67 -3.03
N ALA A 224 -11.53 4.75 -2.50
CA ALA A 224 -10.89 5.48 -1.43
C ALA A 224 -11.88 5.77 -0.31
N GLU A 225 -11.38 5.69 0.92
CA GLU A 225 -12.12 5.97 2.14
C GLU A 225 -11.57 7.23 2.81
N LEU A 226 -12.48 8.05 3.35
CA LEU A 226 -12.14 9.27 4.07
C LEU A 226 -11.61 8.92 5.47
N ASN A 227 -10.38 9.33 5.75
CA ASN A 227 -9.78 9.25 7.08
C ASN A 227 -10.24 10.44 7.94
N ALA A 228 -11.46 10.35 8.46
CA ALA A 228 -12.10 11.37 9.30
C ALA A 228 -11.43 11.49 10.68
N ASP A 229 -11.51 12.68 11.28
CA ASP A 229 -10.99 12.98 12.62
C ASP A 229 -9.48 12.69 12.77
N SER A 230 -8.74 12.85 11.66
CA SER A 230 -7.29 12.68 11.54
C SER A 230 -6.67 13.88 10.82
N ASP A 231 -5.35 13.99 10.88
CA ASP A 231 -4.55 14.85 9.99
C ASP A 231 -3.56 14.00 9.18
N LEU A 232 -3.00 14.59 8.13
CA LEU A 232 -1.93 14.00 7.34
C LEU A 232 -0.61 14.36 8.01
N LEU A 233 0.11 13.36 8.52
CA LEU A 233 1.44 13.58 9.10
C LEU A 233 2.51 13.36 8.05
N GLU A 234 3.59 14.10 8.18
CA GLU A 234 4.78 13.87 7.39
C GLU A 234 5.41 12.51 7.72
N SER A 235 5.94 11.89 6.67
CA SER A 235 6.77 10.71 6.70
C SER A 235 8.11 11.09 6.10
N VAL A 236 9.08 11.44 6.95
CA VAL A 236 10.41 11.86 6.50
C VAL A 236 11.29 10.63 6.31
N CYS A 237 11.38 10.18 5.05
CA CYS A 237 12.18 9.00 4.68
C CYS A 237 13.67 9.13 5.06
N ASN A 238 14.20 10.36 5.14
CA ASN A 238 15.61 10.65 5.34
C ASN A 238 16.05 10.65 6.82
N GLU A 239 15.20 10.27 7.78
CA GLU A 239 15.53 10.37 9.21
C GLU A 239 16.60 9.35 9.69
N SER A 240 16.93 8.33 8.88
CA SER A 240 17.99 7.35 9.20
C SER A 240 18.83 7.00 7.96
N HIS A 241 20.02 7.58 7.85
CA HIS A 241 20.84 7.56 6.63
C HIS A 241 21.80 6.37 6.48
N THR A 242 21.98 5.52 7.49
CA THR A 242 23.15 4.62 7.55
C THR A 242 22.87 3.16 7.15
N SER A 243 21.70 2.83 6.60
CA SER A 243 21.31 1.41 6.44
C SER A 243 21.43 0.86 5.01
N LEU A 244 21.50 1.72 3.98
CA LEU A 244 21.52 1.26 2.57
C LEU A 244 22.82 0.54 2.19
N GLU A 245 23.94 0.82 2.86
CA GLU A 245 25.21 0.12 2.62
C GLU A 245 25.15 -1.37 2.97
N HIS A 246 24.21 -1.77 3.82
CA HIS A 246 23.97 -3.16 4.21
C HIS A 246 22.93 -3.86 3.34
N TRP A 247 22.32 -3.17 2.37
CA TRP A 247 21.36 -3.75 1.43
C TRP A 247 22.09 -4.47 0.30
N VAL A 248 22.71 -5.59 0.68
CA VAL A 248 23.43 -6.50 -0.20
C VAL A 248 22.70 -7.84 -0.25
N GLY A 249 22.84 -8.55 -1.38
CA GLY A 249 22.25 -9.87 -1.58
C GLY A 249 21.18 -9.91 -2.67
N LYS A 250 20.73 -11.12 -2.95
CA LYS A 250 19.72 -11.43 -3.96
C LYS A 250 18.73 -12.46 -3.45
N VAL A 251 17.52 -12.47 -4.01
CA VAL A 251 16.52 -13.51 -3.73
C VAL A 251 17.06 -14.91 -4.03
N SER A 252 17.87 -15.07 -5.09
CA SER A 252 18.53 -16.34 -5.38
C SER A 252 19.60 -16.76 -4.36
N ASP A 253 20.09 -15.86 -3.50
CA ASP A 253 21.03 -16.23 -2.45
C ASP A 253 20.36 -17.11 -1.38
N GLU A 254 19.06 -16.93 -1.12
CA GLU A 254 18.32 -17.77 -0.17
C GLU A 254 18.30 -19.24 -0.59
N LYS A 255 18.22 -19.52 -1.90
CA LYS A 255 18.26 -20.89 -2.43
C LYS A 255 19.61 -21.57 -2.18
N LYS A 256 20.69 -20.82 -2.01
CA LYS A 256 22.02 -21.38 -1.73
C LYS A 256 22.12 -21.92 -0.31
N THR A 257 21.30 -21.40 0.61
CA THR A 257 21.27 -21.80 2.02
C THR A 257 20.06 -22.66 2.36
N GLU A 258 19.26 -23.08 1.36
CA GLU A 258 18.04 -23.86 1.57
C GLU A 258 18.34 -25.21 2.25
N VAL A 259 17.70 -25.43 3.40
CA VAL A 259 17.77 -26.68 4.15
C VAL A 259 16.74 -27.65 3.60
N LYS A 260 17.15 -28.91 3.37
CA LYS A 260 16.20 -29.96 2.98
C LYS A 260 15.38 -30.39 4.19
N VAL A 261 14.09 -30.09 4.16
CA VAL A 261 13.12 -30.53 5.18
C VAL A 261 12.31 -31.70 4.62
N ALA A 262 12.13 -32.73 5.44
CA ALA A 262 11.43 -33.94 5.02
C ALA A 262 9.95 -33.65 4.67
N PRO A 263 9.38 -34.27 3.62
CA PRO A 263 8.00 -34.01 3.19
C PRO A 263 6.95 -34.17 4.30
N GLU A 264 7.13 -35.13 5.19
CA GLU A 264 6.27 -35.41 6.34
C GLU A 264 6.29 -34.29 7.39
N ILE A 265 7.37 -33.51 7.47
CA ILE A 265 7.45 -32.32 8.32
C ILE A 265 6.72 -31.17 7.62
N LEU A 266 6.97 -30.94 6.34
CA LEU A 266 6.31 -29.90 5.55
C LEU A 266 4.78 -30.06 5.56
N ALA A 267 4.30 -31.29 5.45
CA ALA A 267 2.87 -31.63 5.49
C ALA A 267 2.18 -31.16 6.79
N LYS A 268 2.88 -31.07 7.91
CA LYS A 268 2.31 -30.62 9.19
C LYS A 268 1.89 -29.15 9.15
N TYR A 269 2.56 -28.34 8.33
CA TYR A 269 2.37 -26.90 8.23
C TYR A 269 1.28 -26.49 7.24
N ALA A 270 0.86 -27.38 6.34
CA ALA A 270 -0.25 -27.12 5.44
C ALA A 270 -1.54 -26.84 6.23
N GLY A 271 -2.25 -25.78 5.88
CA GLY A 271 -3.41 -25.33 6.63
C GLY A 271 -3.73 -23.86 6.38
N THR A 272 -4.73 -23.37 7.09
CA THR A 272 -5.16 -21.97 7.02
C THR A 272 -4.90 -21.28 8.36
N TYR A 273 -4.36 -20.07 8.30
CA TYR A 273 -3.96 -19.29 9.47
C TYR A 273 -4.65 -17.92 9.45
N GLU A 274 -5.25 -17.53 10.57
CA GLU A 274 -6.01 -16.28 10.75
C GLU A 274 -5.26 -15.31 11.65
N GLU A 275 -5.11 -14.07 11.21
CA GLU A 275 -4.46 -12.99 11.94
C GLU A 275 -5.11 -12.76 13.31
N GLN A 276 -4.28 -12.57 14.34
CA GLN A 276 -4.78 -12.33 15.71
C GLN A 276 -4.71 -10.85 16.12
N ASP A 277 -3.69 -10.14 15.66
CA ASP A 277 -3.35 -8.82 16.20
C ASP A 277 -3.87 -7.64 15.35
N LEU A 278 -4.60 -7.91 14.25
CA LEU A 278 -5.14 -6.92 13.29
C LEU A 278 -4.15 -5.78 13.00
N TRP A 279 -2.97 -6.13 12.49
CA TRP A 279 -1.96 -5.14 12.19
C TRP A 279 -2.35 -4.32 10.95
N GLY A 280 -2.37 -2.99 11.12
CA GLY A 280 -2.82 -2.03 10.13
C GLY A 280 -4.34 -1.74 10.19
N ASN A 281 -4.79 -0.70 9.49
CA ASN A 281 -6.21 -0.28 9.45
C ASN A 281 -7.10 -1.24 8.61
N ARG A 282 -6.94 -2.56 8.74
CA ARG A 282 -7.74 -3.53 7.99
C ARG A 282 -9.07 -3.79 8.72
N PRO A 283 -10.20 -3.83 8.00
CA PRO A 283 -11.51 -4.06 8.62
C PRO A 283 -11.76 -5.51 9.04
N HIS A 284 -10.94 -6.46 8.57
CA HIS A 284 -11.08 -7.89 8.85
C HIS A 284 -9.70 -8.56 8.98
N PRO A 285 -9.58 -9.66 9.76
CA PRO A 285 -8.34 -10.45 9.86
C PRO A 285 -7.84 -10.92 8.51
N ALA A 286 -6.52 -10.79 8.29
CA ALA A 286 -5.85 -11.40 7.17
C ALA A 286 -5.84 -12.94 7.30
N MET A 287 -5.92 -13.62 6.15
CA MET A 287 -5.87 -15.08 6.08
C MET A 287 -4.68 -15.52 5.23
N ILE A 288 -3.85 -16.40 5.80
CA ILE A 288 -2.73 -17.03 5.10
C ILE A 288 -3.07 -18.51 4.85
N GLU A 289 -2.99 -18.93 3.60
CA GLU A 289 -3.06 -20.35 3.23
C GLU A 289 -1.64 -20.88 3.00
N ILE A 290 -1.29 -21.97 3.69
CA ILE A 290 -0.05 -22.71 3.46
C ILE A 290 -0.38 -24.01 2.72
N THR A 291 0.25 -24.21 1.58
CA THR A 291 0.12 -25.41 0.75
C THR A 291 1.48 -26.07 0.53
N VAL A 292 1.48 -27.38 0.28
CA VAL A 292 2.69 -28.14 -0.03
C VAL A 292 2.62 -28.58 -1.48
N SER A 293 3.65 -28.29 -2.26
CA SER A 293 3.77 -28.76 -3.64
C SER A 293 5.24 -28.95 -4.01
N ASN A 294 5.55 -30.01 -4.75
CA ASN A 294 6.90 -30.30 -5.25
C ASN A 294 8.00 -30.23 -4.17
N GLY A 295 7.70 -30.70 -2.95
CA GLY A 295 8.66 -30.72 -1.84
C GLY A 295 8.95 -29.35 -1.21
N ALA A 296 8.13 -28.33 -1.46
CA ALA A 296 8.26 -27.00 -0.86
C ALA A 296 6.92 -26.51 -0.30
N LEU A 297 6.99 -25.55 0.63
CA LEU A 297 5.82 -24.80 1.07
C LEU A 297 5.56 -23.61 0.14
N PHE A 298 4.28 -23.31 -0.03
CA PHE A 298 3.79 -22.11 -0.69
C PHE A 298 2.83 -21.40 0.24
N ALA A 299 3.00 -20.10 0.39
CA ALA A 299 2.15 -19.25 1.19
C ALA A 299 1.33 -18.31 0.29
N GLU A 300 0.04 -18.18 0.59
CA GLU A 300 -0.87 -17.23 -0.06
C GLU A 300 -1.49 -16.32 1.00
N LEU A 301 -1.29 -15.01 0.89
CA LEU A 301 -2.18 -14.07 1.56
C LEU A 301 -3.44 -13.96 0.70
N LYS A 302 -4.60 -14.40 1.23
CA LYS A 302 -5.84 -14.56 0.45
C LYS A 302 -6.11 -13.40 -0.50
N GLY A 303 -6.15 -13.68 -1.81
CA GLY A 303 -6.37 -12.69 -2.86
C GLY A 303 -5.09 -12.10 -3.47
N ARG A 304 -3.93 -12.66 -3.14
CA ARG A 304 -2.62 -12.38 -3.75
C ARG A 304 -2.04 -13.63 -4.41
N GLU A 305 -0.94 -13.45 -5.12
CA GLU A 305 -0.18 -14.57 -5.69
C GLU A 305 0.48 -15.44 -4.61
N LYS A 306 0.73 -16.71 -4.94
CA LYS A 306 1.39 -17.67 -4.06
C LYS A 306 2.90 -17.47 -4.11
N ASP A 307 3.52 -17.28 -2.94
CA ASP A 307 4.97 -17.22 -2.79
C ASP A 307 5.52 -18.59 -2.39
N ARG A 308 6.58 -19.05 -3.06
CA ARG A 308 7.35 -20.22 -2.60
C ARG A 308 8.17 -19.82 -1.38
N LEU A 309 8.08 -20.61 -0.31
CA LEU A 309 8.91 -20.46 0.86
C LEU A 309 10.23 -21.24 0.72
N VAL A 310 11.32 -20.69 1.25
CA VAL A 310 12.64 -21.34 1.26
C VAL A 310 12.97 -21.76 2.69
N ALA A 311 13.17 -23.05 2.91
CA ALA A 311 13.43 -23.57 4.26
C ALA A 311 14.81 -23.14 4.77
N GLN A 312 14.84 -22.51 5.94
CA GLN A 312 16.07 -22.15 6.66
C GLN A 312 16.30 -23.10 7.85
N SER A 313 15.24 -23.72 8.35
CA SER A 313 15.26 -24.85 9.31
C SER A 313 13.96 -25.64 9.19
N GLU A 314 13.74 -26.63 10.07
CA GLU A 314 12.46 -27.37 10.08
C GLU A 314 11.24 -26.51 10.38
N THR A 315 11.40 -25.37 11.07
CA THR A 315 10.30 -24.50 11.51
C THR A 315 10.40 -23.08 10.97
N ASN A 316 11.50 -22.70 10.33
CA ASN A 316 11.77 -21.35 9.87
C ASN A 316 11.98 -21.34 8.36
N PHE A 317 11.29 -20.43 7.68
CA PHE A 317 11.29 -20.31 6.23
C PHE A 317 11.45 -18.84 5.84
N SER A 318 12.29 -18.53 4.87
CA SER A 318 12.38 -17.20 4.28
C SER A 318 11.40 -17.04 3.10
N GLY A 319 11.20 -15.80 2.67
CA GLY A 319 10.23 -15.41 1.65
C GLY A 319 8.89 -14.93 2.23
N PHE A 320 7.89 -14.75 1.36
CA PHE A 320 6.53 -14.27 1.68
C PHE A 320 6.47 -12.84 2.26
N HIS A 321 6.37 -11.85 1.36
CA HIS A 321 6.11 -10.43 1.66
C HIS A 321 6.97 -9.74 2.75
N GLY A 322 8.05 -10.37 3.23
CA GLY A 322 8.86 -9.86 4.34
C GLY A 322 10.11 -10.71 4.58
N LEU A 323 10.49 -10.87 5.85
CA LEU A 323 11.70 -11.62 6.26
C LEU A 323 11.51 -13.14 6.20
N GLY A 324 10.27 -13.62 6.35
CA GLY A 324 9.99 -15.04 6.43
C GLY A 324 8.75 -15.40 7.23
N ILE A 325 8.58 -16.70 7.40
CA ILE A 325 7.56 -17.34 8.23
C ILE A 325 8.24 -18.29 9.21
N LYS A 326 7.82 -18.21 10.47
CA LYS A 326 8.18 -19.18 11.50
C LYS A 326 6.94 -19.90 12.03
N PHE A 327 6.96 -21.22 11.98
CA PHE A 327 5.92 -22.06 12.56
C PHE A 327 6.17 -22.32 14.04
N VAL A 328 5.10 -22.26 14.83
CA VAL A 328 5.14 -22.51 16.27
C VAL A 328 4.34 -23.77 16.58
N THR A 329 5.00 -24.72 17.25
CA THR A 329 4.38 -25.97 17.71
C THR A 329 4.16 -25.95 19.22
N ASP A 330 3.17 -26.72 19.68
CA ASP A 330 2.98 -26.99 21.10
C ASP A 330 3.94 -28.07 21.61
N GLY A 331 3.89 -28.38 22.91
CA GLY A 331 4.70 -29.43 23.54
C GLY A 331 4.44 -30.85 23.03
N ARG A 332 3.44 -31.06 22.16
CA ARG A 332 3.13 -32.34 21.49
C ARG A 332 3.51 -32.33 20.01
N GLY A 333 4.10 -31.23 19.51
CA GLY A 333 4.51 -31.08 18.13
C GLY A 333 3.38 -30.69 17.17
N ALA A 334 2.19 -30.33 17.68
CA ALA A 334 1.10 -29.83 16.84
C ALA A 334 1.32 -28.35 16.51
N VAL A 335 1.16 -27.98 15.24
CA VAL A 335 1.33 -26.59 14.78
C VAL A 335 0.15 -25.76 15.26
N THR A 336 0.43 -24.72 16.05
CA THR A 336 -0.59 -23.86 16.65
C THR A 336 -0.66 -22.48 16.00
N HIS A 337 0.51 -21.93 15.65
CA HIS A 337 0.61 -20.58 15.08
C HIS A 337 1.64 -20.53 13.96
N LEU A 338 1.46 -19.50 13.14
CA LEU A 338 2.42 -19.00 12.18
C LEU A 338 2.78 -17.58 12.60
N LEU A 339 4.06 -17.26 12.57
CA LEU A 339 4.59 -15.91 12.78
C LEU A 339 5.12 -15.41 11.43
N GLU A 340 4.50 -14.36 10.90
CA GLU A 340 5.02 -13.63 9.75
C GLU A 340 6.07 -12.64 10.28
N GLN A 341 7.30 -12.75 9.79
CA GLN A 341 8.45 -12.07 10.38
C GLN A 341 8.60 -10.65 9.82
N HIS A 342 8.64 -9.68 10.73
CA HIS A 342 8.74 -8.24 10.42
C HIS A 342 9.79 -7.57 11.31
N ILE A 343 10.45 -6.54 10.79
CA ILE A 343 11.46 -5.77 11.54
C ILE A 343 10.82 -5.09 12.78
N SER A 344 9.56 -4.67 12.67
CA SER A 344 8.80 -4.02 13.75
C SER A 344 8.19 -5.00 14.77
N GLY A 345 8.43 -6.30 14.62
CA GLY A 345 7.87 -7.38 15.45
C GLY A 345 6.94 -8.30 14.67
N ASP A 346 7.00 -9.60 14.97
CA ASP A 346 6.29 -10.65 14.22
C ASP A 346 4.76 -10.52 14.32
N TYR A 347 4.08 -10.68 13.19
CA TYR A 347 2.62 -10.74 13.14
C TYR A 347 2.15 -12.17 13.39
N ARG A 348 1.20 -12.34 14.31
CA ARG A 348 0.74 -13.66 14.74
C ARG A 348 -0.52 -14.09 14.00
N PHE A 349 -0.47 -15.29 13.45
CA PHE A 349 -1.60 -15.97 12.84
C PHE A 349 -1.87 -17.30 13.54
N ARG A 350 -3.13 -17.54 13.94
CA ARG A 350 -3.56 -18.77 14.59
C ARG A 350 -4.03 -19.76 13.55
N ARG A 351 -3.64 -21.04 13.69
CA ARG A 351 -4.14 -22.10 12.81
C ARG A 351 -5.65 -22.31 13.02
N THR A 352 -6.40 -22.30 11.94
CA THR A 352 -7.86 -22.51 11.92
C THR A 352 -8.27 -23.81 11.23
N ARG A 353 -7.43 -24.32 10.31
CA ARG A 353 -7.63 -25.59 9.60
C ARG A 353 -6.31 -26.33 9.40
#